data_AF-A0A8J6TUU9-F1
#
_entry.id   AF-A0A8J6TUU9-F1
#
_cell.length_a   1.000
_cell.length_b   1.000
_cell.length_c   1.000
_cell.angle_alpha   90.00
_cell.angle_beta   90.00
_cell.angle_gamma   90.00
#
_symmetry.space_group_name_H-M   'P 1'
#
loop_
_entity.id
_entity.type
_entity.pdbx_description
1 polymer ?
#
loop_
_entity_poly.entity_id
_entity_poly.type
_entity_poly.pdbx_seq_one_letter_code
_entity_poly.pdbx_strand_id
1 'polypeptide(L)' 'HRYLRWRLPDDRPEQHLGGARYLFVRGMAGPQTPTGHGVFEWDVPPALVTALSDVLAGS' A
#
# COMPACT_ATOMS: atom_id res chain seq x y z
N HIS A 1 0.28 -6.70 -4.92
CA HIS A 1 -0.33 -7.08 -6.22
C HIS A 1 -0.38 -8.61 -6.41
N ARG A 2 0.68 -9.42 -6.19
CA ARG A 2 0.63 -10.90 -6.38
C ARG A 2 -0.57 -11.61 -5.75
N TYR A 3 -0.91 -11.28 -4.50
CA TYR A 3 -2.11 -11.80 -3.83
C TYR A 3 -3.41 -11.33 -4.51
N LEU A 4 -3.50 -10.03 -4.84
CA LEU A 4 -4.65 -9.46 -5.54
C LEU A 4 -4.83 -10.09 -6.92
N ARG A 5 -3.77 -10.23 -7.71
CA ARG A 5 -3.72 -10.98 -8.98
C ARG A 5 -4.26 -12.40 -8.89
N TRP A 6 -4.09 -13.06 -7.76
CA TRP A 6 -4.65 -14.40 -7.56
C TRP A 6 -6.15 -14.37 -7.21
N ARG A 7 -6.61 -13.34 -6.51
CA ARG A 7 -7.98 -13.25 -5.96
C ARG A 7 -8.95 -12.47 -6.83
N LEU A 8 -8.45 -11.53 -7.62
CA LEU A 8 -9.22 -10.66 -8.49
C LEU A 8 -8.95 -11.06 -9.94
N PRO A 9 -9.98 -11.41 -10.72
CA PRO A 9 -9.84 -11.45 -12.17
C PRO A 9 -9.48 -10.05 -12.68
N ASP A 10 -8.60 -9.99 -13.68
CA ASP A 10 -8.14 -8.74 -14.30
C ASP A 10 -7.52 -7.72 -13.31
N ASP A 11 -6.71 -8.18 -12.36
CA ASP A 11 -6.00 -7.30 -11.42
C ASP A 11 -5.20 -6.21 -12.14
N ARG A 12 -5.57 -4.94 -11.90
CA ARG A 12 -4.89 -3.75 -12.39
C ARG A 12 -4.25 -3.03 -11.19
N PRO A 13 -2.92 -3.10 -11.02
CA PRO A 13 -2.22 -2.49 -9.89
C PRO A 13 -2.53 -1.00 -9.72
N GLU A 14 -2.76 -0.26 -10.80
CA GLU A 14 -3.09 1.17 -10.81
C GLU A 14 -4.46 1.48 -10.22
N GLN A 15 -5.36 0.50 -10.21
CA GLN A 15 -6.74 0.66 -9.73
C GLN A 15 -6.94 -0.01 -8.36
N HIS A 16 -6.20 -1.09 -8.10
CA HIS A 16 -6.45 -1.93 -6.92
C HIS A 16 -5.41 -1.77 -5.79
N LEU A 17 -4.25 -1.16 -6.05
CA LEU A 17 -3.32 -0.82 -4.96
C LEU A 17 -3.80 0.45 -4.25
N GLY A 18 -4.09 0.33 -2.95
CA GLY A 18 -4.51 1.45 -2.09
C GLY A 18 -3.38 2.12 -1.31
N GLY A 19 -2.12 1.92 -1.72
CA GLY A 19 -0.94 2.40 -0.99
C GLY A 19 -0.64 1.64 0.30
N ALA A 20 0.14 2.26 1.17
CA ALA A 20 0.54 1.73 2.48
C ALA A 20 0.40 2.80 3.57
N ARG A 21 0.05 2.36 4.78
CA ARG A 21 0.04 3.22 5.98
C ARG A 21 0.80 2.54 7.11
N TYR A 22 1.59 3.31 7.84
CA TYR A 22 2.26 2.87 9.06
C TYR A 22 1.75 3.69 10.25
N LEU A 23 1.32 2.99 11.31
CA LEU A 23 0.58 3.58 12.42
C LEU A 23 1.48 3.68 13.66
N PHE A 24 1.89 4.89 13.99
CA PHE A 24 2.49 5.26 15.26
C PHE A 24 1.39 5.51 16.28
N VAL A 25 0.83 4.42 16.84
CA VAL A 25 -0.38 4.43 17.67
C VAL A 25 -0.35 5.44 18.82
N ARG A 26 0.81 5.69 19.44
CA ARG A 26 0.96 6.70 20.50
C ARG A 26 0.67 8.13 20.05
N GLY A 27 0.82 8.42 18.76
CA GLY A 27 0.47 9.71 18.15
C GLY A 27 -1.01 9.83 17.78
N MET A 28 -1.80 8.75 17.92
CA MET A 28 -3.25 8.69 17.65
C MET A 28 -4.04 8.73 18.96
N ALA A 29 -3.82 9.75 19.78
CA ALA A 29 -4.23 9.83 21.19
C ALA A 29 -5.74 10.12 21.43
N GLY A 30 -6.61 9.76 20.48
CA GLY A 30 -8.06 9.89 20.61
C GLY A 30 -8.71 10.79 19.54
N PRO A 31 -10.05 10.94 19.58
CA PRO A 31 -10.84 11.62 18.54
C PRO A 31 -10.44 13.07 18.23
N GLN A 32 -9.77 13.73 19.18
CA GLN A 32 -9.31 15.11 19.09
C GLN A 32 -7.95 15.23 18.37
N THR A 33 -7.29 14.10 18.09
CA THR A 33 -6.03 14.09 17.34
C THR A 33 -6.31 14.50 15.90
N PRO A 34 -5.62 15.53 15.35
CA PRO A 34 -5.82 15.90 13.96
C PRO A 34 -5.46 14.76 12.99
N THR A 35 -6.12 14.71 11.85
CA THR A 35 -5.88 13.68 10.82
C THR A 35 -4.42 13.66 10.38
N GLY A 36 -3.87 12.46 10.17
CA GLY A 36 -2.48 12.25 9.75
C GLY A 36 -1.46 12.21 10.91
N HIS A 37 -1.82 12.66 12.12
CA HIS A 37 -0.93 12.51 13.27
C HIS A 37 -0.78 11.04 13.67
N GLY A 38 0.47 10.61 13.82
CA GLY A 38 0.79 9.21 14.08
C GLY A 38 0.54 8.30 12.88
N VAL A 39 0.29 8.83 11.68
CA VAL A 39 0.11 8.03 10.46
C VAL A 39 1.15 8.48 9.45
N PHE A 40 2.05 7.58 9.08
CA PHE A 40 2.84 7.73 7.87
C PHE A 40 2.05 7.13 6.70
N GLU A 41 1.90 7.88 5.63
CA GLU A 41 1.18 7.48 4.43
C GLU A 41 2.15 7.41 3.26
N TRP A 42 2.05 6.33 2.48
CA TRP A 42 2.80 6.19 1.24
C TRP A 42 1.87 5.77 0.12
N ASP A 43 1.71 6.65 -0.86
CA ASP A 43 1.13 6.30 -2.15
C ASP A 43 2.16 5.49 -2.95
N VAL A 44 2.06 4.16 -2.86
CA VAL A 44 3.05 3.25 -3.42
C VAL A 44 2.89 3.22 -4.94
N PRO A 45 3.92 3.62 -5.72
CA PRO A 45 3.79 3.63 -7.18
C PRO A 45 3.52 2.22 -7.71
N PRO A 46 2.42 2.01 -8.47
CA PRO A 46 2.09 0.69 -9.02
C PRO A 46 3.21 0.10 -9.87
N ALA A 47 3.87 0.93 -10.68
CA ALA A 47 5.01 0.53 -11.50
C ALA A 47 6.19 0.00 -10.68
N LEU A 48 6.48 0.58 -9.52
CA LEU A 48 7.52 0.09 -8.61
C LEU A 48 7.17 -1.31 -8.09
N VAL A 49 5.90 -1.51 -7.72
CA VAL A 49 5.41 -2.79 -7.19
C VAL A 49 5.44 -3.90 -8.25
N THR A 50 5.10 -3.58 -9.50
CA THR A 50 5.20 -4.52 -10.62
C THR A 50 6.66 -4.84 -10.94
N ALA A 51 7.52 -3.83 -11.12
CA ALA A 51 8.94 -4.05 -11.44
C ALA A 51 9.67 -4.85 -10.35
N LEU A 52 9.43 -4.57 -9.07
CA LEU A 52 10.00 -5.35 -7.98
C LEU A 52 9.49 -6.79 -7.98
N SER A 53 8.25 -7.02 -8.39
CA SER A 53 7.71 -8.36 -8.56
C SER A 53 8.47 -9.17 -9.59
N ASP A 54 8.79 -8.56 -10.73
CA ASP A 54 9.46 -9.25 -11.83
C ASP A 54 10.88 -9.64 -11.41
N VAL A 55 11.61 -8.71 -10.76
CA VAL A 55 12.91 -9.00 -10.15
C VAL A 55 12.83 -10.17 -9.15
N LEU A 56 11.83 -10.16 -8.26
CA LEU A 56 11.63 -11.24 -7.28
C LEU A 56 11.12 -12.55 -7.91
N ALA A 57 10.64 -12.53 -9.15
CA ALA A 57 10.27 -13.73 -9.90
C ALA A 57 11.47 -14.32 -10.68
N GLY A 58 12.59 -13.60 -10.74
CA GLY A 58 13.78 -14.00 -11.50
C GLY A 58 13.63 -13.80 -13.01
N SER A 59 12.68 -12.97 -13.43
CA SER A 59 12.45 -12.57 -14.82
C SER A 59 13.03 -11.19 -15.12
#